data_AF-A0A316DVR3-F1
#
_entry.id   AF-A0A316DVR3-F1
#
_cell.length_a   1.000
_cell.length_b   1.000
_cell.length_c   1.000
_cell.angle_alpha   90.00
_cell.angle_beta   90.00
_cell.angle_gamma   90.00
#
_symmetry.space_group_name_H-M   'P 1'
#
loop_
_entity.id
_entity.type
_entity.pdbx_description
1 polymer ?
#
loop_
_entity_poly.entity_id
_entity_poly.type
_entity_poly.pdbx_seq_one_letter_code
_entity_poly.pdbx_strand_id
1 'polypeptide(L)'
;MIFQKIRLLFISIILLQASLSYSQETYEDILGRTYVPANQELYETIVSLDKKLFDAYNSCDMDVQTALYSEDLEFFHDEGGLSTSKKQVLTALENNICNKVSRTLIDGSLEVYPIKDYGAVIMGYHTFNNKETPENKTQASRFVMIWKKTDENWTVTRVISLH
;
A
#
# COMPACT_ATOMS: atom_id res chain seq x y z
N MET A 1 45.03 39.98 -22.58
CA MET A 1 43.59 40.25 -22.27
C MET A 1 42.63 39.17 -22.77
N ILE A 2 42.73 38.66 -24.01
CA ILE A 2 41.81 37.64 -24.57
C ILE A 2 41.81 36.31 -23.77
N PHE A 3 43.00 35.79 -23.42
CA PHE A 3 43.13 34.56 -22.63
C PHE A 3 42.50 34.62 -21.24
N GLN A 4 42.48 35.80 -20.62
CA GLN A 4 41.87 36.01 -19.30
C GLN A 4 40.35 35.96 -19.37
N LYS A 5 39.74 36.55 -20.42
CA LYS A 5 38.30 36.49 -20.68
C LYS A 5 37.83 35.08 -21.02
N ILE A 6 38.60 34.32 -21.79
CA ILE A 6 38.31 32.90 -22.09
C ILE A 6 38.35 32.06 -20.83
N ARG A 7 39.36 32.25 -19.96
CA ARG A 7 39.47 31.55 -18.67
C ARG A 7 38.31 31.86 -17.73
N LEU A 8 37.86 33.12 -17.67
CA LEU A 8 36.69 33.54 -16.89
C LEU A 8 35.38 32.91 -17.43
N LEU A 9 35.22 32.83 -18.75
CA LEU A 9 34.06 32.20 -19.38
C LEU A 9 34.00 30.68 -19.10
N PHE A 10 35.14 29.98 -19.21
CA PHE A 10 35.23 28.54 -18.90
C PHE A 10 34.94 28.23 -17.42
N ILE A 11 35.47 29.03 -16.49
CA ILE A 11 35.19 28.89 -15.05
C ILE A 11 33.69 29.11 -14.77
N SER A 12 33.06 30.08 -15.43
CA SER A 12 31.63 30.35 -15.28
C SER A 12 30.75 29.21 -15.82
N ILE A 13 31.14 28.54 -16.91
CA ILE A 13 30.41 27.39 -17.47
C ILE A 13 30.54 26.16 -16.55
N ILE A 14 31.72 25.91 -15.98
CA ILE A 14 31.94 24.82 -15.02
C ILE A 14 31.11 25.02 -13.74
N LEU A 15 31.05 26.26 -13.22
CA LEU A 15 30.21 26.59 -12.07
C LEU A 15 28.71 26.45 -12.36
N LEU A 16 28.27 26.78 -13.58
CA LEU A 16 26.87 26.64 -14.01
C LEU A 16 26.47 25.15 -14.16
N GLN A 17 27.38 24.29 -14.63
CA GLN A 17 27.14 22.85 -14.71
C GLN A 17 27.13 22.17 -13.33
N ALA A 18 27.96 22.64 -12.39
CA ALA A 18 27.91 22.15 -11.01
C ALA A 18 26.59 22.50 -10.31
N SER A 19 26.00 23.67 -10.61
CA SER A 19 24.70 24.07 -10.04
C SER A 19 23.47 23.35 -10.64
N LEU A 20 23.63 22.67 -11.78
CA LEU A 20 22.55 21.90 -12.43
C LEU A 20 22.54 20.42 -12.02
N SER A 21 23.50 19.98 -11.20
CA SER A 21 23.48 18.65 -10.59
C SER A 21 22.52 18.64 -9.40
N TYR A 22 21.21 18.76 -9.67
CA TYR A 22 20.22 18.25 -8.74
C TYR A 22 20.59 16.79 -8.51
N SER A 23 21.08 16.44 -7.32
CA SER A 23 21.35 15.04 -6.97
C SER A 23 20.02 14.30 -7.01
N GLN A 24 19.79 13.55 -8.09
CA GLN A 24 18.61 12.72 -8.21
C GLN A 24 18.70 11.64 -7.12
N GLU A 25 17.65 11.53 -6.31
CA GLU A 25 17.57 10.52 -5.27
C GLU A 25 17.70 9.13 -5.89
N THR A 26 18.52 8.27 -5.28
CA THR A 26 18.65 6.88 -5.69
C THR A 26 17.51 6.04 -5.12
N TYR A 27 17.30 4.85 -5.67
CA TYR A 27 16.31 3.91 -5.14
C TYR A 27 16.64 3.50 -3.69
N GLU A 28 17.92 3.33 -3.35
CA GLU A 28 18.37 3.04 -1.99
C GLU A 28 18.08 4.21 -1.04
N ASP A 29 18.23 5.46 -1.50
CA ASP A 29 17.86 6.64 -0.71
C ASP A 29 16.35 6.72 -0.42
N ILE A 30 15.52 6.14 -1.31
CA ILE A 30 14.07 6.06 -1.11
C ILE A 30 13.74 4.94 -0.12
N LEU A 31 14.35 3.76 -0.29
CA LEU A 31 14.15 2.62 0.62
C LEU A 31 14.62 2.90 2.05
N GLY A 32 15.64 3.74 2.23
CA GLY A 32 16.16 4.13 3.54
C GLY A 32 15.27 5.11 4.31
N ARG A 33 14.21 5.65 3.72
CA ARG A 33 13.35 6.63 4.41
C ARG A 33 12.39 5.95 5.37
N THR A 34 12.33 6.50 6.57
CA THR A 34 11.20 6.26 7.45
C THR A 34 10.00 7.03 6.91
N TYR A 35 8.93 6.31 6.60
CA TYR A 35 7.65 6.92 6.25
C TYR A 35 7.11 7.75 7.42
N VAL A 36 6.61 8.95 7.11
CA VAL A 36 5.97 9.85 8.07
C VAL A 36 4.60 10.26 7.51
N PRO A 37 3.50 10.01 8.24
CA PRO A 37 2.17 10.33 7.73
C PRO A 37 1.94 11.84 7.64
N ALA A 38 1.33 12.28 6.53
CA ALA A 38 0.93 13.67 6.35
C ALA A 38 -0.23 14.07 7.29
N ASN A 39 -1.02 13.11 7.76
CA ASN A 39 -2.08 13.30 8.74
C ASN A 39 -2.11 12.09 9.69
N GLN A 40 -1.76 12.33 10.96
CA GLN A 40 -1.63 11.29 11.98
C GLN A 40 -2.98 10.64 12.34
N GLU A 41 -4.05 11.44 12.48
CA GLU A 41 -5.39 10.94 12.80
C GLU A 41 -5.95 10.03 11.70
N LEU A 42 -5.74 10.43 10.44
CA LEU A 42 -6.12 9.61 9.29
C LEU A 42 -5.31 8.31 9.26
N TYR A 43 -4.01 8.39 9.50
CA TYR A 43 -3.15 7.20 9.58
C TYR A 43 -3.68 6.22 10.61
N GLU A 44 -3.90 6.66 11.85
CA GLU A 44 -4.41 5.82 12.93
C GLU A 44 -5.79 5.21 12.61
N THR A 45 -6.68 6.00 12.00
CA THR A 45 -8.00 5.52 11.55
C THR A 45 -7.88 4.39 10.54
N ILE A 46 -7.06 4.59 9.50
CA ILE A 46 -6.92 3.63 8.41
C ILE A 46 -6.18 2.36 8.86
N VAL A 47 -5.16 2.50 9.71
CA VAL A 47 -4.45 1.36 10.32
C VAL A 47 -5.39 0.55 11.22
N SER A 48 -6.26 1.21 12.00
CA SER A 48 -7.25 0.50 12.81
C SER A 48 -8.28 -0.26 11.95
N LEU A 49 -8.67 0.31 10.81
CA LEU A 49 -9.60 -0.34 9.87
C LEU A 49 -8.96 -1.52 9.14
N ASP A 50 -7.70 -1.38 8.70
CA ASP A 50 -6.89 -2.48 8.15
C ASP A 50 -6.80 -3.64 9.14
N LYS A 51 -6.43 -3.32 10.40
CA LYS A 51 -6.40 -4.31 11.47
C LYS A 51 -7.75 -4.99 11.65
N LYS A 52 -8.85 -4.24 11.72
CA LYS A 52 -10.20 -4.81 11.86
C LYS A 52 -10.55 -5.76 10.71
N LEU A 53 -10.25 -5.37 9.47
CA LEU A 53 -10.50 -6.19 8.29
C LEU A 53 -9.69 -7.50 8.33
N PHE A 54 -8.41 -7.43 8.67
CA PHE A 54 -7.55 -8.62 8.67
C PHE A 54 -7.68 -9.48 9.93
N ASP A 55 -8.09 -8.92 11.07
CA ASP A 55 -8.53 -9.71 12.22
C ASP A 55 -9.76 -10.55 11.82
N ALA A 56 -10.75 -9.93 11.17
CA ALA A 56 -11.92 -10.63 10.62
C ALA A 56 -11.55 -11.66 9.56
N TYR A 57 -10.57 -11.38 8.69
CA TYR A 57 -10.04 -12.35 7.72
C TYR A 57 -9.48 -13.58 8.44
N ASN A 58 -8.66 -13.35 9.46
CA ASN A 58 -7.97 -14.40 10.21
C ASN A 58 -8.92 -15.25 11.07
N SER A 59 -9.99 -14.64 11.58
CA SER A 59 -11.02 -15.30 12.41
C SER A 59 -12.22 -15.80 11.62
N CYS A 60 -12.27 -15.59 10.30
CA CYS A 60 -13.44 -15.88 9.46
C CYS A 60 -14.74 -15.17 9.93
N ASP A 61 -14.63 -13.90 10.34
CA ASP A 61 -15.79 -13.06 10.64
C ASP A 61 -16.35 -12.45 9.34
N MET A 62 -17.28 -13.17 8.72
CA MET A 62 -17.85 -12.77 7.43
C MET A 62 -18.79 -11.57 7.52
N ASP A 63 -19.37 -11.29 8.69
CA ASP A 63 -20.22 -10.11 8.89
C ASP A 63 -19.37 -8.84 8.84
N VAL A 64 -18.21 -8.85 9.51
CA VAL A 64 -17.26 -7.73 9.45
C VAL A 64 -16.66 -7.58 8.05
N GLN A 65 -16.28 -8.66 7.37
CA GLN A 65 -15.82 -8.60 5.97
C GLN A 65 -16.89 -7.95 5.06
N THR A 66 -18.13 -8.40 5.19
CA THR A 66 -19.26 -7.90 4.38
C THR A 66 -19.52 -6.42 4.64
N ALA A 67 -19.41 -5.97 5.89
CA ALA A 67 -19.64 -4.57 6.25
C ALA A 67 -18.53 -3.62 5.77
N LEU A 68 -17.29 -4.12 5.66
CA LEU A 68 -16.14 -3.29 5.29
C LEU A 68 -15.87 -3.23 3.79
N TYR A 69 -16.34 -4.19 2.99
CA TYR A 69 -16.25 -4.09 1.52
C TYR A 69 -17.39 -3.26 0.92
N SER A 70 -17.04 -2.36 0.01
CA SER A 70 -18.00 -1.59 -0.80
C SER A 70 -18.73 -2.48 -1.80
N GLU A 71 -19.97 -2.13 -2.16
CA GLU A 71 -20.66 -2.76 -3.30
C GLU A 71 -19.93 -2.49 -4.63
N ASP A 72 -19.25 -1.35 -4.75
CA ASP A 72 -18.44 -0.95 -5.90
C ASP A 72 -16.98 -1.49 -5.82
N LEU A 73 -16.77 -2.67 -5.24
CA LEU A 73 -15.44 -3.25 -5.04
C LEU A 73 -14.77 -3.66 -6.36
N GLU A 74 -13.51 -3.27 -6.53
CA GLU A 74 -12.58 -3.83 -7.52
C GLU A 74 -11.44 -4.57 -6.81
N PHE A 75 -11.37 -5.88 -6.97
CA PHE A 75 -10.32 -6.72 -6.39
C PHE A 75 -9.39 -7.23 -7.49
N PHE A 76 -8.16 -6.75 -7.49
CA PHE A 76 -7.09 -7.14 -8.39
C PHE A 76 -6.20 -8.17 -7.68
N HIS A 77 -6.21 -9.40 -8.17
CA HIS A 77 -5.32 -10.46 -7.74
C HIS A 77 -4.35 -10.76 -8.87
N ASP A 78 -3.07 -10.80 -8.58
CA ASP A 78 -2.01 -11.10 -9.56
C ASP A 78 -2.18 -12.45 -10.27
N GLU A 79 -2.57 -13.50 -9.54
CA GLU A 79 -2.88 -14.82 -10.11
C GLU A 79 -4.34 -14.96 -10.55
N GLY A 80 -5.29 -14.40 -9.79
CA GLY A 80 -6.73 -14.57 -10.00
C GLY A 80 -7.39 -13.56 -10.95
N GLY A 81 -6.67 -12.50 -11.35
CA GLY A 81 -7.20 -11.43 -12.18
C GLY A 81 -8.12 -10.45 -11.44
N LEU A 82 -8.96 -9.75 -12.20
CA LEU A 82 -9.91 -8.75 -11.69
C LEU A 82 -11.25 -9.41 -11.31
N SER A 83 -11.71 -9.14 -10.09
CA SER A 83 -13.09 -9.37 -9.66
C SER A 83 -13.77 -8.06 -9.29
N THR A 84 -14.94 -7.78 -9.87
CA THR A 84 -15.74 -6.58 -9.61
C THR A 84 -17.02 -6.87 -8.83
N SER A 85 -17.17 -8.10 -8.30
CA SER A 85 -18.35 -8.52 -7.56
C SER A 85 -18.00 -8.78 -6.10
N LYS A 86 -18.44 -7.88 -5.21
CA LYS A 86 -18.31 -8.06 -3.75
C LYS A 86 -18.77 -9.44 -3.30
N LYS A 87 -19.94 -9.89 -3.80
CA LYS A 87 -20.48 -11.22 -3.48
C LYS A 87 -19.51 -12.34 -3.86
N GLN A 88 -18.95 -12.30 -5.07
CA GLN A 88 -18.01 -13.34 -5.51
C GLN A 88 -16.71 -13.31 -4.70
N VAL A 89 -16.20 -12.12 -4.37
CA VAL A 89 -15.02 -11.97 -3.50
C VAL A 89 -15.27 -12.55 -2.11
N LEU A 90 -16.41 -12.23 -1.48
CA LEU A 90 -16.77 -12.78 -0.18
C LEU A 90 -16.94 -14.30 -0.21
N THR A 91 -17.60 -14.85 -1.23
CA THR A 91 -17.73 -16.30 -1.41
C THR A 91 -16.37 -16.97 -1.62
N ALA A 92 -15.46 -16.36 -2.38
CA ALA A 92 -14.12 -16.88 -2.58
C ALA A 92 -13.28 -16.83 -1.28
N LEU A 93 -13.41 -15.76 -0.50
CA LEU A 93 -12.77 -15.64 0.82
C LEU A 93 -13.29 -16.75 1.74
N GLU A 94 -14.59 -16.92 1.87
CA GLU A 94 -15.19 -17.96 2.71
C GLU A 94 -14.73 -19.37 2.30
N ASN A 95 -14.75 -19.67 1.00
CA ASN A 95 -14.44 -21.02 0.52
C ASN A 95 -12.94 -21.36 0.58
N ASN A 96 -12.06 -20.38 0.36
CA ASN A 96 -10.63 -20.63 0.13
C ASN A 96 -9.74 -20.18 1.28
N ILE A 97 -10.19 -19.23 2.09
CA ILE A 97 -9.36 -18.59 3.13
C ILE A 97 -9.80 -18.98 4.53
N CYS A 98 -11.10 -18.96 4.81
CA CYS A 98 -11.60 -19.25 6.15
C CYS A 98 -11.04 -20.56 6.69
N ASN A 99 -10.43 -20.50 7.88
CA ASN A 99 -9.77 -21.61 8.55
C ASN A 99 -8.61 -22.27 7.79
N LYS A 100 -8.18 -21.73 6.65
CA LYS A 100 -7.12 -22.26 5.79
C LYS A 100 -5.90 -21.36 5.70
N VAL A 101 -6.11 -20.04 5.63
CA VAL A 101 -5.02 -19.07 5.46
C VAL A 101 -5.13 -18.00 6.53
N SER A 102 -3.98 -17.55 7.04
CA SER A 102 -3.89 -16.35 7.88
C SER A 102 -2.96 -15.33 7.26
N ARG A 103 -3.33 -14.06 7.34
CA ARG A 103 -2.51 -12.92 6.95
C ARG A 103 -1.80 -12.35 8.17
N THR A 104 -0.51 -12.05 8.03
CA THR A 104 0.29 -11.32 9.03
C THR A 104 0.85 -10.03 8.41
N LEU A 105 0.63 -8.90 9.08
CA LEU A 105 1.24 -7.62 8.71
C LEU A 105 2.75 -7.66 8.99
N ILE A 106 3.56 -7.07 8.11
CA ILE A 106 4.93 -6.73 8.45
C ILE A 106 4.94 -5.40 9.19
N ASP A 107 5.23 -5.43 10.49
CA ASP A 107 5.22 -4.24 11.33
C ASP A 107 6.17 -3.15 10.79
N GLY A 108 5.70 -1.89 10.85
CA GLY A 108 6.45 -0.73 10.34
C GLY A 108 6.43 -0.56 8.81
N SER A 109 5.75 -1.44 8.08
CA SER A 109 5.67 -1.35 6.61
C SER A 109 4.50 -0.52 6.07
N LEU A 110 3.58 -0.08 6.93
CA LEU A 110 2.36 0.61 6.51
C LEU A 110 2.63 2.06 6.13
N GLU A 111 2.08 2.45 4.99
CA GLU A 111 2.01 3.82 4.52
C GLU A 111 0.55 4.18 4.22
N VAL A 112 0.10 5.35 4.67
CA VAL A 112 -1.26 5.86 4.43
C VAL A 112 -1.21 7.24 3.77
N TYR A 113 -1.89 7.42 2.65
CA TYR A 113 -1.95 8.71 1.97
C TYR A 113 -3.40 9.16 1.79
N PRO A 114 -3.73 10.42 2.12
CA PRO A 114 -5.06 10.95 1.87
C PRO A 114 -5.33 11.04 0.37
N ILE A 115 -6.53 10.61 -0.03
CA ILE A 115 -7.09 10.87 -1.35
C ILE A 115 -8.13 11.98 -1.19
N LYS A 116 -7.79 13.16 -1.71
CA LYS A 116 -8.61 14.36 -1.59
C LYS A 116 -10.06 14.09 -2.00
N ASP A 117 -10.99 14.52 -1.14
CA ASP A 117 -12.44 14.43 -1.33
C ASP A 117 -12.96 12.99 -1.57
N TYR A 118 -12.20 11.97 -1.15
CA TYR A 118 -12.57 10.56 -1.37
C TYR A 118 -12.30 9.67 -0.16
N GLY A 119 -11.10 9.70 0.41
CA GLY A 119 -10.70 8.78 1.47
C GLY A 119 -9.18 8.65 1.60
N ALA A 120 -8.67 7.42 1.59
CA ALA A 120 -7.24 7.15 1.74
C ALA A 120 -6.80 5.89 0.98
N VAL A 121 -5.54 5.88 0.54
CA VAL A 121 -4.85 4.67 0.12
C VAL A 121 -3.98 4.20 1.28
N ILE A 122 -4.00 2.89 1.54
CA ILE A 122 -3.04 2.20 2.41
C ILE A 122 -2.23 1.24 1.56
N MET A 123 -0.93 1.15 1.83
CA MET A 123 -0.07 0.12 1.29
C MET A 123 0.90 -0.37 2.35
N GLY A 124 1.42 -1.57 2.15
CA GLY A 124 2.44 -2.14 3.01
C GLY A 124 2.80 -3.54 2.59
N TYR A 125 3.42 -4.28 3.50
CA TYR A 125 3.82 -5.66 3.26
C TYR A 125 3.07 -6.62 4.18
N HIS A 126 2.76 -7.80 3.66
CA HIS A 126 2.20 -8.88 4.45
C HIS A 126 2.76 -10.23 4.04
N THR A 127 2.56 -11.22 4.91
CA THR A 127 2.77 -12.62 4.57
C THR A 127 1.45 -13.36 4.74
N PHE A 128 1.27 -14.40 3.93
CA PHE A 128 0.21 -15.37 4.10
C PHE A 128 0.81 -16.67 4.62
N ASN A 129 0.09 -17.31 5.52
CA ASN A 129 0.47 -18.59 6.06
C ASN A 129 -0.68 -19.57 5.87
N ASN A 130 -0.41 -20.66 5.14
CA ASN A 130 -1.34 -21.76 5.04
C ASN A 130 -1.30 -22.57 6.35
N LYS A 131 -2.47 -22.79 6.96
CA LYS A 131 -2.61 -23.52 8.22
C LYS A 131 -2.38 -25.03 8.06
N GLU A 132 -2.56 -25.56 6.85
CA GLU A 132 -2.29 -26.97 6.52
C GLU A 132 -0.79 -27.23 6.30
N THR A 133 -0.04 -26.21 5.90
CA THR A 133 1.41 -26.29 5.63
C THR A 133 2.17 -25.11 6.27
N PRO A 134 2.15 -24.98 7.61
CA PRO A 134 2.67 -23.81 8.34
C PRO A 134 4.18 -23.59 8.21
N GLU A 135 4.92 -24.60 7.75
CA GLU A 135 6.34 -24.51 7.41
C GLU A 135 6.60 -23.71 6.13
N ASN A 136 5.60 -23.59 5.25
CA ASN A 136 5.69 -22.92 3.94
C ASN A 136 5.14 -21.50 4.01
N LYS A 137 5.76 -20.65 4.84
CA LYS A 137 5.41 -19.23 4.88
C LYS A 137 5.69 -18.57 3.53
N THR A 138 4.72 -17.80 3.01
CA THR A 138 4.96 -17.03 1.80
C THR A 138 6.00 -15.94 2.07
N GLN A 139 6.69 -15.52 1.01
CA GLN A 139 7.51 -14.32 1.08
C GLN A 139 6.63 -13.09 1.35
N ALA A 140 7.22 -12.05 1.92
CA ALA A 140 6.49 -10.81 2.15
C ALA A 140 6.14 -10.17 0.81
N SER A 141 4.84 -10.03 0.55
CA SER A 141 4.31 -9.42 -0.67
C SER A 141 3.70 -8.06 -0.34
N ARG A 142 3.67 -7.18 -1.35
CA ARG A 142 3.09 -5.84 -1.22
C ARG A 142 1.58 -5.92 -1.43
N PHE A 143 0.83 -5.13 -0.66
CA PHE A 143 -0.58 -4.88 -0.93
C PHE A 143 -0.83 -3.38 -1.08
N VAL A 144 -1.89 -3.05 -1.79
CA VAL A 144 -2.42 -1.69 -1.87
C VAL A 144 -3.94 -1.76 -1.75
N MET A 145 -4.52 -0.91 -0.92
CA MET A 145 -5.96 -0.84 -0.75
C MET A 145 -6.44 0.61 -0.71
N ILE A 146 -7.64 0.84 -1.22
CA ILE A 146 -8.28 2.16 -1.18
C ILE A 146 -9.53 2.09 -0.30
N TRP A 147 -9.48 2.88 0.77
CA TRP A 147 -10.58 3.14 1.68
C TRP A 147 -11.31 4.41 1.23
N LYS A 148 -12.63 4.31 1.03
CA LYS A 148 -13.51 5.43 0.78
C LYS A 148 -14.19 5.85 2.08
N LYS A 149 -14.20 7.16 2.35
CA LYS A 149 -15.01 7.74 3.43
C LYS A 149 -16.40 8.07 2.87
N THR A 150 -17.45 7.53 3.47
CA THR A 150 -18.84 7.94 3.24
C THR A 150 -19.31 8.81 4.40
N ASP A 151 -20.54 9.32 4.32
CA ASP A 151 -21.15 10.06 5.42
C ASP A 151 -21.40 9.17 6.66
N GLU A 152 -21.51 7.86 6.45
CA GLU A 152 -21.87 6.88 7.50
C GLU A 152 -20.66 6.08 8.00
N ASN A 153 -19.73 5.72 7.12
CA ASN A 153 -18.67 4.77 7.43
C ASN A 153 -17.46 4.81 6.46
N TRP A 154 -16.48 3.95 6.72
CA TRP A 154 -15.37 3.68 5.81
C TRP A 154 -15.52 2.30 5.18
N THR A 155 -15.31 2.21 3.87
CA THR A 155 -15.35 0.94 3.14
C THR A 155 -14.19 0.81 2.15
N VAL A 156 -13.77 -0.43 1.89
CA VAL A 156 -12.77 -0.76 0.89
C VAL A 156 -13.42 -0.80 -0.48
N THR A 157 -12.88 -0.01 -1.40
CA THR A 157 -13.35 0.06 -2.79
C THR A 157 -12.40 -0.63 -3.75
N ARG A 158 -11.11 -0.71 -3.42
CA ARG A 158 -10.10 -1.34 -4.27
C ARG A 158 -9.10 -2.11 -3.45
N VAL A 159 -8.71 -3.28 -3.95
CA VAL A 159 -7.67 -4.12 -3.37
C VAL A 159 -6.75 -4.57 -4.49
N ILE A 160 -5.44 -4.37 -4.31
CA ILE A 160 -4.39 -4.98 -5.10
C ILE A 160 -3.68 -5.95 -4.16
N SER A 161 -3.90 -7.24 -4.39
CA SER A 161 -3.35 -8.34 -3.61
C SER A 161 -2.31 -9.08 -4.44
N LEU A 162 -1.08 -9.12 -3.93
CA LEU A 162 0.06 -9.79 -4.56
C LEU A 162 0.50 -10.97 -3.69
N HIS A 163 1.00 -12.04 -4.30
CA HIS A 163 1.43 -13.27 -3.63
C HIS A 163 2.88 -13.65 -3.96
#